data_AF-A0A928Q167-F1
#
_entry.id   AF-A0A928Q167-F1
#
_cell.length_a   1.000
_cell.length_b   1.000
_cell.length_c   1.000
_cell.angle_alpha   90.00
_cell.angle_beta   90.00
_cell.angle_gamma   90.00
#
_symmetry.space_group_name_H-M   'P 1'
#
loop_
_entity.id
_entity.type
_entity.pdbx_description
1 polymer ?
#
loop_
_entity_poly.entity_id
_entity_poly.type
_entity_poly.pdbx_seq_one_letter_code
_entity_poly.pdbx_strand_id
1 'polypeptide(L)'
;MLGAIIGDIVGSRFEWENNKTKNFELFTDKCDFTDDSIMSIALCQALLEFNGDYDDLSEKAIKYMRSVGQYYPHRGFGAHFYRWLFKEAYPEPYNSFGNGAAMRVSACGFAAENLEQVYRNFWRRILFQA
;
A
#
# COMPACT_ATOMS: atom_id res chain seq x y z
N MET A 1 7.24 -2.58 -9.77
CA MET A 1 5.92 -2.75 -9.12
C MET A 1 5.21 -4.04 -9.52
N LEU A 2 5.23 -4.48 -10.79
CA LEU A 2 4.54 -5.71 -11.23
C LEU A 2 4.88 -6.95 -10.37
N GLY A 3 6.14 -7.14 -9.99
CA GLY A 3 6.52 -8.25 -9.11
C GLY A 3 5.84 -8.23 -7.73
N ALA A 4 5.59 -7.04 -7.17
CA ALA A 4 4.87 -6.90 -5.90
C ALA A 4 3.39 -7.23 -6.06
N ILE A 5 2.77 -6.76 -7.16
CA ILE A 5 1.36 -7.06 -7.49
C ILE A 5 1.16 -8.55 -7.77
N ILE A 6 2.07 -9.16 -8.54
CA ILE A 6 2.03 -10.61 -8.79
C ILE A 6 2.24 -11.36 -7.47
N GLY A 7 3.17 -10.92 -6.62
CA GLY A 7 3.41 -11.51 -5.31
C GLY A 7 2.17 -11.49 -4.42
N ASP A 8 1.45 -10.37 -4.39
CA ASP A 8 0.17 -10.23 -3.71
C ASP A 8 -0.89 -11.19 -4.27
N ILE A 9 -1.16 -11.11 -5.59
CA ILE A 9 -2.18 -11.95 -6.25
C ILE A 9 -1.94 -13.44 -6.02
N VAL A 10 -0.69 -13.89 -6.20
CA VAL A 10 -0.31 -15.30 -6.03
C VAL A 10 -0.30 -15.71 -4.56
N GLY A 11 0.14 -14.81 -3.67
CA GLY A 11 0.26 -15.03 -2.24
C GLY A 11 -1.08 -15.07 -1.50
N SER A 12 -2.08 -14.35 -1.99
CA SER A 12 -3.41 -14.19 -1.36
C SER A 12 -4.06 -15.50 -0.94
N ARG A 13 -4.04 -16.52 -1.80
CA ARG A 13 -4.63 -17.84 -1.50
C ARG A 13 -3.93 -18.63 -0.39
N PHE A 14 -2.73 -18.21 0.00
CA PHE A 14 -1.94 -18.80 1.09
C PHE A 14 -1.98 -17.95 2.35
N GLU A 15 -2.68 -16.82 2.32
CA GLU A 15 -2.94 -16.03 3.51
C GLU A 15 -3.74 -16.91 4.49
N TRP A 16 -3.27 -17.02 5.73
CA TRP A 16 -3.83 -17.91 6.78
C TRP A 16 -3.66 -19.43 6.54
N GLU A 17 -3.41 -19.86 5.30
CA GLU A 17 -3.10 -21.25 4.93
C GLU A 17 -1.69 -21.37 4.31
N ASN A 18 -0.69 -21.27 5.18
CA ASN A 18 0.71 -21.18 4.78
C ASN A 18 1.20 -22.36 3.94
N ASN A 19 1.85 -22.03 2.82
CA ASN A 19 2.62 -22.99 2.02
C ASN A 19 4.10 -22.59 1.98
N LYS A 20 4.99 -23.46 2.46
CA LYS A 20 6.45 -23.23 2.48
C LYS A 20 7.19 -23.85 1.30
N THR A 21 6.53 -24.64 0.46
CA THR A 21 7.16 -25.22 -0.73
C THR A 21 7.31 -24.17 -1.83
N LYS A 22 8.32 -24.35 -2.70
CA LYS A 22 8.48 -23.58 -3.94
C LYS A 22 7.75 -24.22 -5.12
N ASN A 23 7.16 -25.41 -4.92
CA ASN A 23 6.43 -26.14 -5.93
C ASN A 23 4.93 -25.90 -5.76
N PHE A 24 4.41 -24.90 -6.47
CA PHE A 24 2.99 -24.57 -6.52
C PHE A 24 2.65 -23.96 -7.88
N GLU A 25 1.41 -24.08 -8.31
CA GLU A 25 0.93 -23.46 -9.54
C GLU A 25 0.87 -21.93 -9.37
N LEU A 26 1.50 -21.17 -10.25
CA LEU A 26 1.65 -19.73 -10.04
C LEU A 26 0.29 -18.99 -9.99
N PHE A 27 -0.62 -19.26 -10.92
CA PHE A 27 -1.94 -18.63 -10.97
C PHE A 27 -3.05 -19.67 -10.91
N THR A 28 -4.07 -19.42 -10.10
CA THR A 28 -5.28 -20.23 -10.00
C THR A 28 -6.50 -19.33 -9.89
N ASP A 29 -7.69 -19.90 -10.04
CA ASP A 29 -8.98 -19.24 -9.76
C ASP A 29 -9.13 -18.72 -8.32
N LYS A 30 -8.36 -19.25 -7.37
CA LYS A 30 -8.29 -18.78 -5.98
C LYS A 30 -7.42 -17.53 -5.76
N CYS A 31 -6.66 -17.10 -6.77
CA CYS A 31 -5.79 -15.93 -6.65
C CYS A 31 -6.61 -14.66 -6.83
N ASP A 32 -6.47 -13.71 -5.93
CA ASP A 32 -7.11 -12.39 -6.04
C ASP A 32 -6.17 -11.30 -5.54
N PHE A 33 -6.39 -10.06 -5.98
CA PHE A 33 -5.64 -8.90 -5.49
C PHE A 33 -6.20 -8.43 -4.14
N THR A 34 -5.32 -7.88 -3.30
CA THR A 34 -5.67 -7.44 -1.95
C THR A 34 -5.38 -5.95 -1.74
N ASP A 35 -5.48 -5.50 -0.49
CA ASP A 35 -5.10 -4.17 -0.08
C ASP A 35 -3.64 -3.82 -0.41
N ASP A 36 -2.72 -4.79 -0.47
CA ASP A 36 -1.32 -4.60 -0.87
C ASP A 36 -1.22 -3.95 -2.26
N SER A 37 -1.90 -4.53 -3.26
CA SER A 37 -1.92 -4.01 -4.63
C SER A 37 -2.64 -2.68 -4.72
N ILE A 38 -3.80 -2.56 -4.08
CA ILE A 38 -4.62 -1.33 -4.12
C ILE A 38 -3.84 -0.16 -3.54
N MET A 39 -3.23 -0.34 -2.36
CA MET A 39 -2.46 0.72 -1.70
C MET A 39 -1.16 1.03 -2.43
N SER A 40 -0.51 0.04 -3.03
CA SER A 40 0.67 0.26 -3.88
C SER A 40 0.33 1.14 -5.10
N ILE A 41 -0.79 0.88 -5.76
CA ILE A 41 -1.25 1.67 -6.91
C ILE A 41 -1.63 3.08 -6.48
N ALA A 42 -2.36 3.22 -5.37
CA ALA A 42 -2.74 4.52 -4.82
C ALA A 42 -1.52 5.41 -4.50
N LEU A 43 -0.47 4.85 -3.90
CA LEU A 43 0.76 5.58 -3.61
C LEU A 43 1.58 5.90 -4.86
N CYS A 44 1.58 5.01 -5.85
CA CYS A 44 2.18 5.30 -7.15
C CYS A 44 1.52 6.53 -7.79
N GLN A 45 0.19 6.64 -7.74
CA GLN A 45 -0.52 7.82 -8.24
C GLN A 45 -0.10 9.10 -7.50
N ALA A 46 0.02 9.04 -6.17
CA ALA A 46 0.49 10.18 -5.38
C ALA A 46 1.91 10.62 -5.79
N LEU A 47 2.82 9.67 -6.00
CA LEU A 47 4.20 9.93 -6.44
C LEU A 47 4.31 10.45 -7.88
N LEU A 48 3.36 10.13 -8.75
CA LEU A 48 3.34 10.66 -10.12
C LEU A 48 2.79 12.08 -10.18
N GLU A 49 1.95 12.48 -9.22
CA GLU A 49 1.23 13.76 -9.28
C GLU A 49 1.69 14.81 -8.28
N PHE A 50 2.56 14.47 -7.32
CA PHE A 50 3.07 15.47 -6.39
C PHE A 50 3.99 16.47 -7.11
N ASN A 51 3.94 17.72 -6.68
CA ASN A 51 4.63 18.83 -7.34
C ASN A 51 6.13 18.97 -6.97
N GLY A 52 6.72 17.95 -6.34
CA GLY A 52 8.06 18.01 -5.75
C GLY A 52 8.09 18.39 -4.27
N ASP A 53 6.98 18.93 -3.73
CA ASP A 53 6.80 19.20 -2.30
C ASP A 53 6.35 17.94 -1.55
N TYR A 54 7.05 17.61 -0.47
CA TYR A 54 6.77 16.42 0.32
C TYR A 54 5.56 16.56 1.24
N ASP A 55 5.11 17.79 1.53
CA ASP A 55 3.85 18.01 2.21
C ASP A 55 2.66 17.75 1.25
N ASP A 56 2.76 18.19 -0.01
CA ASP A 56 1.80 17.82 -1.09
C ASP A 56 1.77 16.31 -1.33
N LEU A 57 2.92 15.63 -1.29
CA LEU A 57 2.98 14.16 -1.35
C LEU A 57 2.18 13.50 -0.22
N SER A 58 2.26 14.05 0.99
CA SER A 58 1.55 13.50 2.16
C SER A 58 0.03 13.62 1.97
N GLU A 59 -0.44 14.79 1.54
CA GLU A 59 -1.86 15.04 1.24
C GLU A 59 -2.37 14.15 0.11
N LYS A 60 -1.61 14.02 -0.99
CA LYS A 60 -1.95 13.15 -2.11
C LYS A 60 -1.95 11.68 -1.72
N ALA A 61 -1.01 11.23 -0.88
CA ALA A 61 -0.99 9.87 -0.38
C ALA A 61 -2.28 9.55 0.40
N ILE A 62 -2.70 10.41 1.33
CA ILE A 62 -3.96 10.25 2.08
C ILE A 62 -5.15 10.24 1.12
N LYS A 63 -5.22 11.22 0.20
CA LYS A 63 -6.29 11.36 -0.78
C LYS A 63 -6.43 10.11 -1.65
N TYR A 64 -5.34 9.62 -2.23
CA TYR A 64 -5.37 8.49 -3.14
C TYR A 64 -5.59 7.16 -2.43
N MET A 65 -4.96 6.93 -1.26
CA MET A 65 -5.22 5.73 -0.47
C MET A 65 -6.71 5.64 -0.10
N ARG A 66 -7.33 6.76 0.30
CA ARG A 66 -8.76 6.81 0.62
C ARG A 66 -9.64 6.63 -0.60
N SER A 67 -9.48 7.47 -1.61
CA SER A 67 -10.35 7.44 -2.78
C SER A 67 -10.32 6.08 -3.47
N VAL A 68 -9.14 5.47 -3.65
CA VAL A 68 -9.01 4.15 -4.27
C VAL A 68 -9.48 3.05 -3.32
N GLY A 69 -9.04 3.06 -2.06
CA GLY A 69 -9.38 2.00 -1.10
C GLY A 69 -10.87 1.91 -0.80
N GLN A 70 -11.58 3.04 -0.76
CA GLN A 70 -13.02 3.08 -0.49
C GLN A 70 -13.86 2.41 -1.59
N TYR A 71 -13.38 2.35 -2.83
CA TYR A 71 -14.04 1.60 -3.91
C TYR A 71 -13.96 0.08 -3.70
N TYR A 72 -13.05 -0.39 -2.85
CA TYR A 72 -12.76 -1.82 -2.67
C TYR A 72 -12.80 -2.25 -1.20
N PRO A 73 -13.94 -2.09 -0.48
CA PRO A 73 -14.02 -2.30 0.97
C PRO A 73 -13.64 -3.71 1.45
N HIS A 74 -13.77 -4.74 0.60
CA HIS A 74 -13.66 -6.14 1.01
C HIS A 74 -12.36 -6.80 0.54
N ARG A 75 -11.22 -6.11 0.70
CA ARG A 75 -9.93 -6.54 0.13
C ARG A 75 -8.82 -6.88 1.13
N GLY A 76 -9.16 -7.15 2.39
CA GLY A 76 -8.17 -7.61 3.37
C GLY A 76 -7.64 -6.54 4.33
N PHE A 77 -8.12 -5.29 4.22
CA PHE A 77 -7.70 -4.21 5.10
C PHE A 77 -7.78 -4.59 6.59
N GLY A 78 -6.66 -4.44 7.30
CA GLY A 78 -6.62 -4.60 8.76
C GLY A 78 -7.64 -3.68 9.46
N ALA A 79 -8.25 -4.16 10.55
CA ALA A 79 -9.40 -3.51 11.18
C ALA A 79 -9.20 -2.02 11.52
N HIS A 80 -8.00 -1.63 12.00
CA HIS A 80 -7.69 -0.23 12.29
C HIS A 80 -7.53 0.61 11.02
N PHE A 81 -6.86 0.07 10.00
CA PHE A 81 -6.69 0.74 8.72
C PHE A 81 -8.03 0.92 8.00
N TYR A 82 -8.91 -0.10 8.05
CA TYR A 82 -10.27 0.00 7.54
C TYR A 82 -11.03 1.17 8.20
N ARG A 83 -10.96 1.29 9.53
CA ARG A 83 -11.58 2.43 10.23
C ARG A 83 -10.99 3.77 9.81
N TRP A 84 -9.67 3.85 9.63
CA TRP A 84 -9.00 5.05 9.12
C TRP A 84 -9.49 5.41 7.71
N LEU A 85 -9.66 4.40 6.83
CA LEU A 85 -10.06 4.55 5.44
C LEU A 85 -11.48 5.08 5.28
N PHE A 86 -12.42 4.62 6.12
CA PHE A 86 -13.84 4.94 6.02
C PHE A 86 -14.33 6.00 7.02
N LYS A 87 -13.44 6.61 7.82
CA LYS A 87 -13.80 7.72 8.72
C LYS A 87 -14.31 8.93 7.94
N GLU A 88 -15.43 9.52 8.32
CA GLU A 88 -16.00 10.69 7.63
C GLU A 88 -15.14 11.96 7.75
N ALA A 89 -14.58 12.20 8.94
CA ALA A 89 -13.66 13.31 9.18
C ALA A 89 -12.26 13.04 8.62
N TYR A 90 -11.45 14.09 8.46
CA TYR A 90 -10.02 13.95 8.10
C TYR A 90 -9.35 12.95 9.04
N PRO A 91 -8.74 11.89 8.51
CA PRO A 91 -8.24 10.83 9.37
C PRO A 91 -6.87 11.18 9.90
N GLU A 92 -6.72 11.10 11.21
CA GLU A 92 -5.43 11.24 11.87
C GLU A 92 -4.69 9.90 11.86
N PRO A 93 -3.36 9.91 11.77
CA PRO A 93 -2.55 8.71 11.96
C PRO A 93 -2.83 8.07 13.33
N TYR A 94 -2.90 6.74 13.38
CA TYR A 94 -3.22 6.00 14.60
C TYR A 94 -2.02 5.21 15.18
N ASN A 95 -0.80 5.50 14.70
CA ASN A 95 0.44 4.79 15.06
C ASN A 95 0.34 3.28 14.81
N SER A 96 0.11 2.90 13.55
CA SER A 96 0.10 1.50 13.12
C SER A 96 1.48 0.84 13.26
N PHE A 97 1.53 -0.37 13.83
CA PHE A 97 2.74 -1.20 13.92
C PHE A 97 2.74 -2.40 12.96
N GLY A 98 1.70 -2.51 12.12
CA GLY A 98 1.58 -3.58 11.14
C GLY A 98 2.49 -3.39 9.93
N ASN A 99 2.64 -4.45 9.13
CA ASN A 99 3.32 -4.42 7.83
C ASN A 99 2.57 -3.59 6.75
N GLY A 100 1.33 -3.19 7.03
CA GLY A 100 0.44 -2.44 6.14
C GLY A 100 1.07 -1.21 5.48
N ALA A 101 1.97 -0.57 6.21
CA ALA A 101 2.68 0.60 5.73
C ALA A 101 3.86 0.20 4.80
N ALA A 102 4.53 -0.92 5.07
CA ALA A 102 5.66 -1.42 4.29
C ALA A 102 5.24 -2.12 2.98
N MET A 103 4.07 -2.78 2.94
CA MET A 103 3.63 -3.52 1.75
C MET A 103 3.37 -2.63 0.53
N ARG A 104 3.08 -1.34 0.77
CA ARG A 104 2.62 -0.38 -0.25
C ARG A 104 3.69 0.57 -0.78
N VAL A 105 4.91 0.56 -0.24
CA VAL A 105 5.96 1.55 -0.61
C VAL A 105 6.82 1.16 -1.80
N SER A 106 6.47 0.12 -2.55
CA SER A 106 7.27 -0.40 -3.67
C SER A 106 7.60 0.68 -4.73
N ALA A 107 6.69 1.64 -4.96
CA ALA A 107 6.89 2.76 -5.88
C ALA A 107 7.99 3.75 -5.44
N CYS A 108 8.21 3.93 -4.13
CA CYS A 108 9.18 4.88 -3.59
C CYS A 108 10.61 4.55 -4.05
N GLY A 109 10.93 3.24 -4.17
CA GLY A 109 12.24 2.78 -4.64
C GLY A 109 12.49 3.05 -6.12
N PHE A 110 11.43 3.21 -6.93
CA PHE A 110 11.55 3.60 -8.33
C PHE A 110 11.57 5.12 -8.51
N ALA A 111 10.83 5.85 -7.68
CA ALA A 111 10.73 7.30 -7.76
C ALA A 111 11.97 8.02 -7.19
N ALA A 112 12.74 7.36 -6.32
CA ALA A 112 13.88 7.99 -5.67
C ALA A 112 15.13 7.97 -6.53
N GLU A 113 15.89 9.06 -6.50
CA GLU A 113 17.20 9.18 -7.15
C GLU A 113 18.30 8.49 -6.33
N ASN A 114 18.12 8.41 -5.01
CA ASN A 114 19.09 7.83 -4.09
C ASN A 114 18.43 7.33 -2.79
N LEU A 115 19.20 6.57 -2.01
CA LEU A 115 18.73 6.00 -0.74
C LEU A 115 18.34 7.08 0.28
N GLU A 116 19.03 8.22 0.31
CA GLU A 116 18.71 9.29 1.25
C GLU A 116 17.30 9.84 1.02
N GLN A 117 16.93 10.06 -0.25
CA GLN A 117 15.58 10.49 -0.62
C GLN A 117 14.52 9.46 -0.21
N VAL A 118 14.80 8.17 -0.39
CA VAL A 118 13.91 7.10 0.09
C VAL A 118 13.67 7.26 1.59
N TYR A 119 14.73 7.26 2.40
CA TYR A 119 14.61 7.24 3.87
C TYR A 119 14.08 8.54 4.47
N ARG A 120 14.56 9.68 3.99
CA ARG A 120 14.27 10.99 4.60
C ARG A 120 12.95 11.57 4.11
N ASN A 121 12.64 11.38 2.83
CA ASN A 121 11.54 12.10 2.21
C ASN A 121 10.33 11.22 1.92
N PHE A 122 10.52 10.03 1.34
CA PHE A 122 9.37 9.17 1.03
C PHE A 122 8.90 8.34 2.23
N TRP A 123 9.83 7.68 2.93
CA TRP A 123 9.51 6.75 4.01
C TRP A 123 8.73 7.45 5.14
N ARG A 124 9.23 8.59 5.63
CA ARG A 124 8.58 9.36 6.70
C ARG A 124 7.22 9.94 6.30
N ARG A 125 7.05 10.34 5.04
CA ARG A 125 5.86 11.07 4.60
C ARG A 125 4.73 10.15 4.13
N ILE A 126 5.02 8.87 3.90
CA ILE A 126 4.03 7.88 3.44
C ILE A 126 3.63 6.90 4.54
N LEU A 127 4.55 6.52 5.44
CA LEU A 127 4.26 5.51 6.47
C LEU A 127 3.39 6.03 7.59
N PHE A 128 3.64 7.26 8.05
CA PHE A 128 2.99 7.82 9.23
C PHE A 128 1.68 8.54 8.92
N GLN A 129 1.08 8.30 7.75
CA GLN A 129 -0.19 8.93 7.37
C GLN A 129 -1.43 8.13 7.81
N ALA A 130 -1.25 6.86 8.21
CA ALA A 130 -2.30 5.98 8.71
C ALA A 130 -1.81 5.14 9.88
#